data_AF-A0A7W3NPJ0-F1
#
_entry.id   AF-A0A7W3NPJ0-F1
#
_cell.length_a   1.000
_cell.length_b   1.000
_cell.length_c   1.000
_cell.angle_alpha   90.00
_cell.angle_beta   90.00
_cell.angle_gamma   90.00
#
_symmetry.space_group_name_H-M   'P 1'
#
loop_
_entity.id
_entity.type
_entity.pdbx_description
1 polymer ?
#
loop_
_entity_poly.entity_id
_entity_poly.type
_entity_poly.pdbx_seq_one_letter_code
_entity_poly.pdbx_strand_id
1 'polypeptide(L)'
;MGKNRLQNALVKTLDGGAVVVKLSGFGLVKEKGSEYSRTNTEMLGAIRDPLLSSFKEYDVCNEIYAIGHILSYIFTGRGALVSGDDEESRIVRKRTARDVVDKCQSVLELIKEVERLEVNPAGAPA
;
A
#
# COMPACT_ATOMS: atom_id res chain seq x y z
N MET A 1 21.32 -12.22 7.34
CA MET A 1 20.69 -10.95 7.78
C MET A 1 19.98 -10.33 6.57
N GLY A 2 18.68 -10.57 6.42
CA GLY A 2 17.92 -10.17 5.21
C GLY A 2 17.68 -8.66 5.17
N LYS A 3 18.08 -8.00 4.08
CA LYS A 3 17.84 -6.57 3.86
C LYS A 3 16.32 -6.33 3.76
N ASN A 4 15.75 -5.69 4.77
CA ASN A 4 14.36 -5.26 4.79
C ASN A 4 14.20 -4.08 3.82
N ARG A 5 13.84 -4.34 2.55
CA ARG A 5 13.63 -3.30 1.53
C ARG A 5 12.20 -2.77 1.61
N LEU A 6 11.98 -1.81 2.51
CA LEU A 6 10.74 -1.03 2.59
C LEU A 6 10.70 0.14 1.58
N GLN A 7 11.69 0.25 0.70
CA GLN A 7 11.90 1.44 -0.14
C GLN A 7 11.58 1.16 -1.61
N ASN A 8 10.29 0.99 -1.91
CA ASN A 8 9.82 0.90 -3.29
C ASN A 8 9.32 2.26 -3.82
N ALA A 9 9.12 3.25 -2.95
CA ALA A 9 8.83 4.63 -3.31
C ALA A 9 10.07 5.51 -3.12
N LEU A 10 10.49 6.17 -4.20
CA LEU A 10 11.56 7.17 -4.22
C LEU A 10 10.93 8.55 -4.25
N VAL A 11 11.27 9.40 -3.29
CA VAL A 11 10.73 10.76 -3.17
C VAL A 11 11.84 11.76 -3.42
N LYS A 12 11.62 12.72 -4.32
CA LYS A 12 12.53 13.84 -4.57
C LYS A 12 11.76 15.15 -4.47
N THR A 13 12.19 16.02 -3.56
CA THR A 13 11.73 17.42 -3.50
C THR A 13 12.53 18.25 -4.50
N LEU A 14 11.83 19.06 -5.28
CA LEU A 14 12.40 20.04 -6.22
C LEU A 14 12.28 21.44 -5.62
N ASP A 15 13.02 22.37 -6.20
CA ASP A 15 12.93 23.79 -5.82
C ASP A 15 11.48 24.28 -5.97
N GLY A 16 11.04 25.12 -5.03
CA GLY A 16 9.64 25.61 -4.98
C GLY A 16 8.64 24.62 -4.36
N GLY A 17 9.11 23.55 -3.70
CA GLY A 17 8.26 22.66 -2.91
C GLY A 17 7.53 21.57 -3.72
N ALA A 18 7.79 21.46 -5.02
CA ALA A 18 7.25 20.38 -5.83
C ALA A 18 7.86 19.03 -5.41
N VAL A 19 7.05 17.98 -5.35
CA VAL A 19 7.49 16.63 -4.97
C VAL A 19 7.28 15.66 -6.13
N VAL A 20 8.34 14.93 -6.50
CA VAL A 20 8.29 13.84 -7.47
C VAL A 20 8.40 12.51 -6.73
N VAL A 21 7.41 11.64 -6.94
CA VAL A 21 7.41 10.27 -6.43
C VAL A 21 7.59 9.29 -7.58
N LYS A 22 8.55 8.37 -7.47
CA LYS A 22 8.75 7.26 -8.41
C LYS A 22 8.59 5.94 -7.70
N LEU A 23 7.80 5.05 -8.29
CA LEU A 23 7.68 3.67 -7.82
C LEU A 23 8.73 2.78 -8.50
N SER A 24 9.24 1.82 -7.75
CA SER A 24 10.27 0.85 -8.16
C SER A 24 10.00 -0.51 -7.52
N GLY A 25 10.84 -1.51 -7.80
CA GLY A 25 10.74 -2.82 -7.13
C GLY A 25 9.76 -3.82 -7.76
N PHE A 26 9.38 -3.64 -9.03
CA PHE A 26 8.48 -4.53 -9.77
C PHE A 26 9.03 -5.93 -10.09
N GLY A 27 10.18 -6.33 -9.52
CA GLY A 27 10.80 -7.63 -9.77
C GLY A 27 10.05 -8.84 -9.23
N LEU A 28 8.96 -8.62 -8.48
CA LEU A 28 8.07 -9.65 -7.94
C LEU A 28 6.66 -9.60 -8.57
N VAL A 29 6.48 -8.83 -9.66
CA VAL A 29 5.21 -8.76 -10.38
C VAL A 29 4.84 -10.12 -10.95
N LYS A 30 3.58 -10.50 -10.77
CA LYS A 30 2.95 -11.64 -11.43
C LYS A 30 2.21 -11.16 -12.67
N GLU A 31 2.48 -11.78 -13.82
CA GLU A 31 1.74 -11.48 -15.04
C GLU A 31 0.28 -11.97 -14.93
N LYS A 32 -0.66 -11.16 -15.39
CA LYS A 32 -2.08 -11.52 -15.40
C LYS A 32 -2.29 -12.75 -16.29
N GLY A 33 -2.77 -13.85 -15.71
CA GLY A 33 -3.03 -15.10 -16.42
C GLY A 33 -1.84 -16.08 -16.48
N SER A 34 -0.72 -15.78 -15.81
CA SER A 34 0.38 -16.75 -15.72
C SER A 34 0.00 -17.92 -14.78
N GLU A 35 -0.23 -19.11 -15.35
CA GLU A 35 -0.35 -20.37 -14.61
C GLU A 35 0.99 -20.85 -14.03
N TYR A 36 2.11 -20.28 -14.50
CA TYR A 36 3.46 -20.56 -14.04
C TYR A 36 3.75 -19.89 -12.68
N SER A 37 3.10 -20.37 -11.62
CA SER A 37 3.72 -20.30 -10.30
C SER A 37 4.52 -21.57 -10.11
N ARG A 38 5.86 -21.50 -10.16
CA ARG A 38 6.67 -22.59 -9.60
C ARG A 38 6.13 -22.84 -8.20
N THR A 39 5.65 -24.05 -7.95
CA THR A 39 4.96 -24.48 -6.72
C THR A 39 5.83 -24.34 -5.45
N ASN A 40 7.12 -23.99 -5.61
CA ASN A 40 8.09 -23.73 -4.56
C ASN A 40 8.74 -22.32 -4.66
N THR A 41 8.01 -21.30 -5.12
CA THR A 41 8.53 -19.93 -5.04
C THR A 41 8.34 -19.42 -3.62
N GLU A 42 9.44 -19.07 -2.94
CA GLU A 42 9.36 -18.42 -1.63
C GLU A 42 8.49 -17.17 -1.74
N MET A 43 7.52 -17.01 -0.83
CA MET A 43 6.76 -15.76 -0.73
C MET A 43 7.69 -14.66 -0.21
N LEU A 44 8.15 -13.82 -1.13
CA LEU A 44 8.96 -12.64 -0.83
C LEU A 44 8.07 -11.40 -0.69
N GLY A 45 8.38 -10.53 0.26
CA GLY A 45 7.64 -9.28 0.50
C GLY A 45 7.73 -8.83 1.95
N ALA A 46 7.79 -7.51 2.18
CA ALA A 46 7.91 -6.95 3.53
C ALA A 46 6.55 -6.78 4.23
N ILE A 47 5.50 -6.45 3.47
CA ILE A 47 4.12 -6.34 3.95
C ILE A 47 3.31 -7.41 3.22
N ARG A 48 2.80 -8.39 3.97
CA ARG A 48 2.09 -9.54 3.40
C ARG A 48 0.67 -9.57 3.93
N ASP A 49 -0.29 -9.73 3.02
CA ASP A 49 -1.68 -10.02 3.38
C ASP A 49 -1.72 -11.34 4.18
N PRO A 50 -2.23 -11.34 5.43
CA PRO A 50 -2.31 -12.55 6.24
C PRO A 50 -3.20 -13.64 5.64
N LEU A 51 -4.06 -13.30 4.68
CA LEU A 51 -4.93 -14.24 3.97
C LEU A 51 -4.28 -14.86 2.73
N LEU A 52 -3.10 -14.36 2.32
CA LEU A 52 -2.37 -14.91 1.19
C LEU A 52 -1.63 -16.18 1.61
N SER A 53 -2.16 -17.33 1.21
CA SER A 53 -1.59 -18.64 1.55
C SER A 53 -0.42 -19.04 0.63
N SER A 54 -0.45 -18.58 -0.62
CA SER A 54 0.57 -18.90 -1.63
C SER A 54 0.69 -17.83 -2.70
N PHE A 55 1.86 -17.71 -3.33
CA PHE A 55 2.05 -16.78 -4.47
C PHE A 55 1.15 -17.10 -5.68
N LYS A 56 0.70 -18.36 -5.81
CA LYS A 56 -0.26 -18.75 -6.85
C LYS A 56 -1.60 -18.02 -6.70
N GLU A 57 -1.99 -17.70 -5.48
CA GLU A 57 -3.24 -16.99 -5.16
C GLU A 57 -3.06 -15.48 -5.11
N TYR A 58 -1.83 -14.99 -5.35
CA TYR A 58 -1.55 -13.56 -5.33
C TYR A 58 -2.37 -12.80 -6.37
N ASP A 59 -3.08 -11.78 -5.91
CA ASP A 59 -3.91 -10.90 -6.73
C ASP A 59 -3.85 -9.43 -6.27
N VAL A 60 -4.66 -8.60 -6.94
CA VAL A 60 -4.77 -7.17 -6.65
C VAL A 60 -5.27 -6.86 -5.24
N CYS A 61 -6.06 -7.73 -4.63
CA CYS A 61 -6.58 -7.49 -3.29
C CYS A 61 -5.47 -7.62 -2.23
N ASN A 62 -4.49 -8.48 -2.47
CA ASN A 62 -3.29 -8.56 -1.62
C ASN A 62 -2.39 -7.32 -1.79
N GLU A 63 -2.30 -6.75 -2.99
CA GLU A 63 -1.64 -5.46 -3.23
C GLU A 63 -2.35 -4.32 -2.45
N ILE A 64 -3.68 -4.28 -2.50
CA ILE A 64 -4.48 -3.27 -1.81
C ILE A 64 -4.28 -3.35 -0.29
N TYR A 65 -4.13 -4.55 0.27
CA TYR A 65 -3.76 -4.72 1.67
C TYR A 65 -2.43 -4.04 2.00
N ALA A 66 -1.39 -4.27 1.20
CA ALA A 66 -0.09 -3.64 1.40
C ALA A 66 -0.16 -2.10 1.25
N ILE A 67 -0.96 -1.60 0.32
CA ILE A 67 -1.22 -0.16 0.16
C ILE A 67 -1.88 0.44 1.41
N GLY A 68 -2.78 -0.29 2.08
CA GLY A 68 -3.38 0.15 3.35
C GLY A 68 -2.34 0.46 4.43
N HIS A 69 -1.30 -0.38 4.56
CA HIS A 69 -0.18 -0.12 5.47
C HIS A 69 0.66 1.10 5.06
N ILE A 70 0.89 1.28 3.75
CA ILE A 70 1.62 2.45 3.23
C ILE A 70 0.85 3.74 3.51
N LEU A 71 -0.47 3.75 3.27
CA LEU A 71 -1.33 4.90 3.59
C LEU A 71 -1.31 5.24 5.07
N SER A 72 -1.42 4.23 5.94
CA SER A 72 -1.28 4.42 7.38
C SER A 72 0.03 5.10 7.77
N TYR A 73 1.14 4.67 7.15
CA TYR A 73 2.44 5.28 7.39
C TYR A 73 2.50 6.72 6.87
N ILE A 74 1.93 7.01 5.69
CA ILE A 74 1.87 8.36 5.13
C ILE A 74 1.07 9.30 6.04
N PHE A 75 -0.09 8.87 6.54
CA PHE A 75 -0.94 9.71 7.39
C PHE A 75 -0.37 9.94 8.79
N THR A 76 0.39 8.99 9.34
CA THR A 76 0.77 9.03 10.76
C THR A 76 2.27 9.12 11.03
N GLY A 77 3.12 8.84 10.03
CA GLY A 77 4.56 8.65 10.20
C GLY A 77 4.96 7.41 10.99
N ARG A 78 4.01 6.52 11.34
CA ARG A 78 4.25 5.34 12.20
C ARG A 78 4.09 4.04 11.43
N GLY A 79 4.89 3.02 11.79
CA GLY A 79 4.79 1.69 11.19
C GLY A 79 3.60 0.86 11.67
N ALA A 80 2.95 1.26 12.75
CA ALA A 80 1.70 0.65 13.21
C ALA A 80 0.51 1.17 12.40
N LEU A 81 -0.50 0.31 12.23
CA LEU A 81 -1.76 0.73 11.60
C LEU A 81 -2.42 1.84 12.41
N VAL A 82 -2.93 2.84 11.70
CA VAL A 82 -3.70 3.94 12.29
C VAL A 82 -4.96 3.40 12.94
N SER A 83 -5.30 3.97 14.08
CA SER A 83 -6.46 3.62 14.89
C SER A 83 -7.20 4.90 15.24
N GLY A 84 -8.51 4.92 15.00
CA GLY A 84 -9.36 6.09 15.19
C GLY A 84 -10.67 5.92 14.42
N ASP A 85 -11.53 6.92 14.53
CA ASP A 85 -12.81 6.99 13.82
C ASP A 85 -12.86 8.11 12.76
N ASP A 86 -11.73 8.76 12.52
CA ASP A 86 -11.47 9.70 11.43
C ASP A 86 -11.49 9.02 10.06
N GLU A 87 -11.56 9.84 9.00
CA GLU A 87 -11.76 9.36 7.64
C GLU A 87 -10.52 8.63 7.11
N GLU A 88 -9.32 9.09 7.47
CA GLU A 88 -8.05 8.43 7.18
C GLU A 88 -8.01 7.01 7.77
N SER A 89 -8.41 6.89 9.04
CA SER A 89 -8.51 5.60 9.72
C SER A 89 -9.51 4.66 9.06
N ARG A 90 -10.66 5.18 8.61
CA ARG A 90 -11.66 4.37 7.88
C ARG A 90 -11.14 3.88 6.54
N ILE A 91 -10.47 4.74 5.76
CA ILE A 91 -9.87 4.37 4.47
C ILE A 91 -8.86 3.24 4.66
N VAL A 92 -7.95 3.37 5.64
CA VAL A 92 -6.94 2.33 5.95
C VAL A 92 -7.62 1.04 6.39
N ARG A 93 -8.54 1.10 7.35
CA ARG A 93 -9.18 -0.09 7.93
C ARG A 93 -9.92 -0.92 6.88
N LYS A 94 -10.57 -0.27 5.93
CA LYS A 94 -11.26 -0.93 4.81
C LYS A 94 -10.31 -1.76 3.93
N ARG A 95 -9.03 -1.38 3.84
CA ARG A 95 -8.02 -2.08 3.01
C ARG A 95 -7.27 -3.15 3.79
N THR A 96 -7.14 -2.98 5.11
CA THR A 96 -6.45 -3.94 5.99
C THR A 96 -7.41 -4.87 6.71
N ALA A 97 -8.70 -4.82 6.39
CA ALA A 97 -9.72 -5.72 6.92
C ALA A 97 -9.44 -7.17 6.51
N ARG A 98 -9.90 -8.10 7.34
CA ARG A 98 -9.80 -9.54 7.06
C ARG A 98 -10.91 -10.04 6.12
N ASP A 99 -11.85 -9.18 5.72
CA ASP A 99 -12.85 -9.53 4.72
C ASP A 99 -12.31 -9.24 3.31
N VAL A 100 -12.44 -10.21 2.41
CA VAL A 100 -11.94 -10.13 1.04
C VAL A 100 -12.78 -9.18 0.19
N VAL A 101 -14.08 -9.06 0.44
CA VAL A 101 -14.96 -8.27 -0.42
C VAL A 101 -14.73 -6.78 -0.24
N ASP A 102 -14.55 -6.33 1.00
CA ASP A 102 -14.34 -4.92 1.33
C ASP A 102 -12.95 -4.41 0.93
N LYS A 103 -11.93 -5.31 0.92
CA LYS A 103 -10.56 -4.97 0.51
C LYS A 103 -10.36 -4.92 -1.00
N CYS A 104 -11.15 -5.66 -1.78
CA CYS A 104 -10.96 -5.84 -3.23
C CYS A 104 -11.45 -4.66 -4.09
N GLN A 105 -11.26 -3.43 -3.64
CA GLN A 105 -11.61 -2.25 -4.43
C GLN A 105 -10.49 -1.88 -5.41
N SER A 106 -10.89 -1.30 -6.55
CA SER A 106 -9.90 -0.82 -7.52
C SER A 106 -9.05 0.31 -6.94
N VAL A 107 -7.81 0.42 -7.40
CA VAL A 107 -6.92 1.53 -7.05
C VAL A 107 -7.56 2.89 -7.38
N LEU A 108 -8.37 2.96 -8.43
CA LEU A 108 -9.08 4.20 -8.81
C LEU A 108 -10.10 4.63 -7.76
N GLU A 109 -10.83 3.71 -7.15
CA GLU A 109 -11.76 4.04 -6.06
C GLU A 109 -11.02 4.49 -4.80
N LEU A 110 -9.87 3.88 -4.51
CA LEU A 110 -9.00 4.31 -3.43
C LEU A 110 -8.45 5.73 -3.66
N ILE A 111 -8.00 6.05 -4.88
CA ILE A 111 -7.56 7.40 -5.23
C ILE A 111 -8.67 8.40 -4.98
N LYS A 112 -9.90 8.12 -5.46
CA LYS A 112 -11.06 8.99 -5.23
C LYS A 112 -11.36 9.17 -3.74
N GLU A 113 -11.23 8.12 -2.92
CA GLU A 113 -11.42 8.21 -1.47
C GLU A 113 -10.39 9.14 -0.83
N VAL A 114 -9.11 9.00 -1.19
CA VAL A 114 -8.03 9.85 -0.67
C VAL A 114 -8.17 11.30 -1.15
N GLU A 115 -8.55 11.53 -2.40
CA GLU A 115 -8.76 12.88 -2.96
C GLU A 115 -9.90 13.66 -2.29
N ARG A 116 -10.85 12.95 -1.66
CA ARG A 116 -11.94 13.58 -0.89
C ARG A 116 -11.57 13.94 0.54
N LEU A 117 -10.42 13.51 1.03
CA LEU A 117 -9.95 13.92 2.35
C LEU A 117 -9.73 15.44 2.36
N GLU A 118 -10.32 16.12 3.33
CA GLU A 118 -10.03 17.52 3.54
C GLU A 118 -8.57 17.65 3.98
N VAL A 119 -7.74 18.25 3.13
CA VAL A 119 -6.37 18.59 3.50
C VAL A 119 -6.46 19.84 4.38
N ASN A 120 -6.35 19.68 5.70
CA ASN A 120 -6.16 20.82 6.58
C ASN A 120 -4.73 21.34 6.39
N PRO A 121 -4.51 22.56 5.86
CA PRO A 121 -3.17 23.09 5.61
C PRO A 121 -2.57 23.61 6.93
N ALA A 122 -2.40 22.74 7.92
CA ALA A 122 -1.77 23.08 9.21
C ALA A 122 -0.24 22.99 9.16
N GLY A 123 0.38 23.16 7.98
CA GLY A 123 1.81 22.95 7.78
C GLY A 123 2.39 23.81 6.67
N ALA A 124 2.14 25.12 6.68
CA ALA A 124 3.01 26.03 5.96
C ALA A 124 4.34 26.14 6.74
N PRO A 125 5.50 25.86 6.13
CA PRO A 125 6.78 26.14 6.78
C PRO A 125 6.92 27.65 6.96
N ALA A 126 7.20 28.07 8.19
CA ALA A 126 7.59 29.44 8.54
C ALA A 126 8.99 29.78 7.99
#